data_AF-A0A941XCD9-F1
#
_entry.id   AF-A0A941XCD9-F1
#
_cell.length_a   1.000
_cell.length_b   1.000
_cell.length_c   1.000
_cell.angle_alpha   90.00
_cell.angle_beta   90.00
_cell.angle_gamma   90.00
#
_symmetry.space_group_name_H-M   'P 1'
#
loop_
_entity.id
_entity.type
_entity.pdbx_description
1 polymer ?
#
loop_
_entity_poly.entity_id
_entity_poly.type
_entity_poly.pdbx_seq_one_letter_code
_entity_poly.pdbx_strand_id
1 'polypeptide(L)'
;MKRWSLPVALAVCIFLKFILFDIIWSSDTTFQSFSQPESYLIKGAIALSLAFPTVFFRSRWYAGIVCFLLDILLVSNLMYWRTYYTAIPWNSYFLAGNLADFMGSVYASVRWCDGLFLAMTLGLLFYTSRYGDLRSSRSETKRRAVWFAAGFLICVVATVGLTFARGGFQRSYEKRNTCATPTFTVFGTLCYEFG
;
A
#
# COMPACT_ATOMS: atom_id res chain seq x y z
N MET A 1 2.36 24.29 16.06
CA MET A 1 2.04 22.96 15.48
C MET A 1 3.08 22.63 14.41
N LYS A 2 3.82 21.52 14.57
CA LYS A 2 4.86 21.09 13.61
C LYS A 2 4.19 20.64 12.31
N ARG A 3 4.39 21.37 11.21
CA ARG A 3 3.78 21.07 9.90
C ARG A 3 4.51 19.90 9.26
N TRP A 4 3.77 18.90 8.78
CA TRP A 4 4.35 17.75 8.10
C TRP A 4 4.61 18.12 6.64
N SER A 5 5.78 17.77 6.12
CA SER A 5 6.08 18.00 4.70
C SER A 5 5.26 17.07 3.82
N LEU A 6 4.85 17.53 2.63
CA LEU A 6 4.11 16.76 1.61
C LEU A 6 4.59 15.30 1.44
N PRO A 7 5.88 15.00 1.21
CA PRO A 7 6.33 13.62 1.00
C PRO A 7 6.12 12.73 2.23
N VAL A 8 6.28 13.29 3.43
CA VAL A 8 6.07 12.53 4.68
C VAL A 8 4.57 12.32 4.91
N ALA A 9 3.75 13.35 4.68
CA ALA A 9 2.29 13.22 4.79
C ALA A 9 1.75 12.17 3.80
N LEU A 10 2.27 12.13 2.57
CA LEU A 10 1.92 11.13 1.57
C LEU A 10 2.37 9.72 2.01
N ALA A 11 3.61 9.55 2.43
CA ALA A 11 4.11 8.25 2.89
C ALA A 11 3.28 7.68 4.05
N VAL A 12 2.94 8.52 5.03
CA VAL A 12 2.07 8.14 6.16
C VAL A 12 0.67 7.81 5.67
N CYS A 13 0.09 8.60 4.77
CA CYS A 13 -1.24 8.34 4.23
C CYS A 13 -1.29 6.99 3.49
N ILE A 14 -0.30 6.71 2.63
CA ILE A 14 -0.20 5.43 1.90
C ILE A 14 -0.04 4.27 2.89
N PHE A 15 0.83 4.40 3.89
CA PHE A 15 1.01 3.36 4.89
C PHE A 15 -0.28 3.08 5.66
N LEU A 16 -0.98 4.12 6.11
CA LEU A 16 -2.27 3.97 6.80
C LEU A 16 -3.34 3.34 5.91
N LYS A 17 -3.36 3.63 4.60
CA LYS A 17 -4.25 2.96 3.65
C LYS A 17 -3.96 1.46 3.59
N PHE A 18 -2.70 1.05 3.57
CA PHE A 18 -2.34 -0.37 3.59
C PHE A 18 -2.75 -1.05 4.91
N ILE A 19 -2.60 -0.38 6.05
CA ILE A 19 -3.09 -0.92 7.33
C ILE A 19 -4.62 -1.03 7.33
N LEU A 20 -5.33 0.01 6.86
CA LEU A 20 -6.79 -0.03 6.76
C LEU A 20 -7.25 -1.16 5.83
N PHE A 21 -6.55 -1.36 4.72
CA PHE A 21 -6.79 -2.49 3.82
C PHE A 21 -6.61 -3.82 4.54
N ASP A 22 -5.50 -4.02 5.26
CA ASP A 22 -5.29 -5.26 6.02
C ASP A 22 -6.37 -5.47 7.08
N ILE A 23 -6.87 -4.40 7.73
CA ILE A 23 -7.94 -4.49 8.74
C ILE A 23 -9.23 -4.98 8.08
N ILE A 24 -9.64 -4.38 6.96
CA ILE A 24 -10.88 -4.73 6.25
C ILE A 24 -10.74 -6.12 5.60
N TRP A 25 -9.58 -6.44 5.04
CA TRP A 25 -9.29 -7.75 4.47
C TRP A 25 -9.30 -8.84 5.54
N SER A 26 -8.74 -8.56 6.71
CA SER A 26 -8.66 -9.55 7.79
C SER A 26 -9.91 -9.59 8.66
N SER A 27 -10.90 -8.71 8.44
CA SER A 27 -12.14 -8.73 9.23
C SER A 27 -12.97 -9.98 8.97
N ASP A 28 -12.89 -10.53 7.75
CA ASP A 28 -13.62 -11.75 7.38
C ASP A 28 -12.70 -13.00 7.37
N THR A 29 -11.43 -12.90 7.82
CA THR A 29 -10.49 -14.03 8.04
C THR A 29 -9.91 -14.07 9.46
N THR A 30 -8.97 -14.99 9.73
CA THR A 30 -8.08 -14.91 10.88
C THR A 30 -7.08 -13.76 10.64
N PHE A 31 -6.81 -12.92 11.66
CA PHE A 31 -5.90 -11.76 11.62
C PHE A 31 -4.40 -12.11 11.40
N GLN A 32 -4.11 -13.19 10.68
CA GLN A 32 -2.76 -13.66 10.37
C GLN A 32 -1.94 -12.63 9.58
N SER A 33 -2.56 -11.78 8.76
CA SER A 33 -1.86 -10.69 8.06
C SER A 33 -1.12 -9.73 9.01
N PHE A 34 -1.55 -9.62 10.27
CA PHE A 34 -0.93 -8.78 11.29
C PHE A 34 0.18 -9.48 12.08
N SER A 35 0.29 -10.80 12.01
CA SER A 35 1.26 -11.59 12.79
C SER A 35 2.68 -11.54 12.21
N GLN A 36 2.82 -11.04 10.98
CA GLN A 36 4.08 -11.02 10.25
C GLN A 36 4.73 -9.63 10.25
N PRO A 37 5.85 -9.44 10.97
CA PRO A 37 6.55 -8.16 10.99
C PRO A 37 7.08 -7.73 9.61
N GLU A 38 7.43 -8.71 8.76
CA GLU A 38 7.92 -8.50 7.38
C GLU A 38 6.88 -7.78 6.51
N SER A 39 5.60 -8.09 6.68
CA SER A 39 4.50 -7.50 5.94
C SER A 39 4.36 -5.99 6.19
N TYR A 40 4.72 -5.51 7.38
CA TYR A 40 4.73 -4.06 7.67
C TYR A 40 5.95 -3.36 7.06
N LEU A 41 7.10 -4.02 7.05
CA LEU A 41 8.32 -3.50 6.44
C LEU A 41 8.17 -3.34 4.93
N ILE A 42 7.54 -4.30 4.26
CA ILE A 42 7.24 -4.24 2.82
C ILE A 42 6.27 -3.08 2.53
N LYS A 43 5.19 -2.94 3.33
CA LYS A 43 4.26 -1.80 3.21
C LYS A 43 4.96 -0.46 3.40
N GLY A 44 5.86 -0.37 4.36
CA GLY A 44 6.71 0.80 4.59
C GLY A 44 7.61 1.11 3.38
N ALA A 45 8.28 0.10 2.83
CA ALA A 45 9.14 0.24 1.67
C ALA A 45 8.38 0.74 0.43
N ILE A 46 7.19 0.18 0.17
CA ILE A 46 6.31 0.59 -0.93
C ILE A 46 5.80 2.02 -0.71
N ALA A 47 5.36 2.34 0.50
CA ALA A 47 4.89 3.69 0.84
C ALA A 47 5.99 4.75 0.64
N LEU A 48 7.22 4.45 1.07
CA LEU A 48 8.39 5.32 0.86
C LEU A 48 8.74 5.45 -0.63
N SER A 49 8.67 4.35 -1.38
CA SER A 49 8.95 4.34 -2.82
C SER A 49 7.94 5.18 -3.61
N LEU A 50 6.65 5.02 -3.34
CA LEU A 50 5.59 5.79 -4.01
C LEU A 50 5.61 7.28 -3.61
N ALA A 51 6.03 7.59 -2.39
CA ALA A 51 6.19 8.96 -1.92
C ALA A 51 7.49 9.62 -2.42
N PHE A 52 8.52 8.85 -2.79
CA PHE A 52 9.83 9.37 -3.19
C PHE A 52 9.78 10.42 -4.33
N PRO A 53 9.00 10.23 -5.42
CA PRO A 53 8.92 11.24 -6.47
C PRO A 53 8.39 12.60 -6.01
N THR A 54 7.57 12.65 -4.94
CA THR A 54 7.11 13.94 -4.39
C THR A 54 8.21 14.76 -3.72
N VAL A 55 9.35 14.15 -3.38
CA VAL A 55 10.52 14.88 -2.88
C VAL A 55 11.08 15.81 -3.96
N PHE A 56 11.03 15.38 -5.23
CA PHE A 56 11.55 16.13 -6.38
C PHE A 56 10.48 16.98 -7.05
N PHE A 57 9.39 16.36 -7.52
CA PHE A 57 8.34 17.03 -8.28
C PHE A 57 7.47 17.93 -7.40
N ARG A 58 7.35 17.61 -6.11
CA ARG A 58 6.57 18.35 -5.11
C ARG A 58 5.15 18.66 -5.56
N SER A 59 4.56 17.81 -6.40
CA SER A 59 3.25 18.07 -6.96
C SER A 59 2.16 17.48 -6.07
N ARG A 60 1.23 18.33 -5.61
CA ARG A 60 0.02 17.86 -4.91
C ARG A 60 -0.86 16.99 -5.81
N TRP A 61 -0.82 17.24 -7.12
CA TRP A 61 -1.55 16.44 -8.11
C TRP A 61 -0.96 15.04 -8.23
N TYR A 62 0.37 14.91 -8.18
CA TYR A 62 0.99 13.59 -8.12
C TYR A 62 0.53 12.83 -6.86
N ALA A 63 0.53 13.49 -5.69
CA ALA A 63 0.06 12.86 -4.46
C ALA A 63 -1.42 12.41 -4.56
N GLY A 64 -2.28 13.26 -5.14
CA GLY A 64 -3.68 12.93 -5.40
C GLY A 64 -3.85 11.76 -6.35
N ILE A 65 -3.15 11.77 -7.50
CA ILE A 65 -3.22 10.71 -8.51
C ILE A 65 -2.75 9.38 -7.92
N VAL A 66 -1.60 9.36 -7.23
CA VAL A 66 -1.08 8.13 -6.59
C VAL A 66 -2.08 7.59 -5.57
N CYS A 67 -2.62 8.44 -4.70
CA CYS A 67 -3.61 8.00 -3.71
C CYS A 67 -4.90 7.49 -4.36
N PHE A 68 -5.38 8.16 -5.42
CA PHE A 68 -6.59 7.73 -6.12
C PHE A 68 -6.40 6.40 -6.85
N LEU A 69 -5.26 6.20 -7.51
CA LEU A 69 -4.91 4.92 -8.14
C LEU A 69 -4.79 3.80 -7.09
N LEU A 70 -4.21 4.10 -5.92
CA LEU A 70 -4.18 3.16 -4.80
C LEU A 70 -5.58 2.85 -4.27
N ASP A 71 -6.47 3.83 -4.20
CA ASP A 71 -7.85 3.59 -3.76
C ASP A 71 -8.55 2.60 -4.69
N ILE A 72 -8.42 2.79 -6.01
CA ILE A 72 -8.95 1.85 -7.00
C ILE A 72 -8.34 0.47 -6.79
N LEU A 73 -7.01 0.37 -6.73
CA LEU A 73 -6.31 -0.91 -6.57
C LEU A 73 -6.74 -1.68 -5.31
N LEU A 74 -6.79 -0.98 -4.17
CA LEU A 74 -7.13 -1.58 -2.88
C LEU A 74 -8.61 -1.97 -2.82
N VAL A 75 -9.52 -1.09 -3.26
CA VAL A 75 -10.95 -1.39 -3.28
C VAL A 75 -11.27 -2.53 -4.26
N SER A 76 -10.67 -2.54 -5.45
CA SER A 76 -10.85 -3.66 -6.40
C SER A 76 -10.40 -4.99 -5.80
N ASN A 77 -9.27 -5.02 -5.09
CA ASN A 77 -8.82 -6.24 -4.43
C ASN A 77 -9.75 -6.67 -3.29
N LEU A 78 -10.26 -5.74 -2.47
CA LEU A 78 -11.24 -6.06 -1.43
C LEU A 78 -12.52 -6.64 -2.02
N MET A 79 -13.01 -6.07 -3.11
CA MET A 79 -14.21 -6.55 -3.78
C MET A 79 -14.01 -7.95 -4.34
N TYR A 80 -12.90 -8.18 -5.04
CA TYR A 80 -12.58 -9.48 -5.61
C TYR A 80 -12.44 -10.54 -4.52
N TRP A 81 -11.76 -10.20 -3.42
CA TRP A 81 -11.61 -11.11 -2.30
C TRP A 81 -12.93 -11.44 -1.60
N ARG A 82 -13.87 -10.50 -1.47
CA ARG A 82 -15.21 -10.79 -0.93
C ARG A 82 -15.99 -11.80 -1.78
N THR A 83 -15.68 -11.90 -3.07
CA THR A 83 -16.35 -12.82 -4.00
C THR A 83 -15.61 -14.15 -4.13
N TYR A 84 -14.28 -14.13 -4.21
CA TYR A 84 -13.47 -15.29 -4.57
C TYR A 84 -12.50 -15.75 -3.47
N TYR A 85 -12.47 -15.06 -2.33
CA TYR A 85 -11.57 -15.33 -1.19
C TYR A 85 -10.08 -15.46 -1.59
N THR A 86 -9.69 -14.77 -2.65
CA THR A 86 -8.33 -14.71 -3.18
C THR A 86 -8.02 -13.31 -3.71
N ALA A 87 -6.73 -13.00 -3.90
CA ALA A 87 -6.30 -11.75 -4.51
C ALA A 87 -6.47 -11.80 -6.04
N ILE A 88 -6.59 -10.63 -6.69
CA ILE A 88 -6.67 -10.56 -8.15
C ILE A 88 -5.33 -11.06 -8.72
N PRO A 89 -5.33 -12.11 -9.57
CA PRO A 89 -4.09 -12.63 -10.15
C PRO A 89 -3.47 -11.61 -11.10
N TRP A 90 -2.13 -11.59 -11.18
CA TRP A 90 -1.37 -10.55 -11.87
C TRP A 90 -1.81 -10.33 -13.34
N ASN A 91 -2.04 -11.42 -14.06
CA ASN A 91 -2.46 -11.39 -15.46
C ASN A 91 -3.77 -10.62 -15.66
N SER A 92 -4.65 -10.57 -14.66
CA SER A 92 -5.97 -9.94 -14.78
C SER A 92 -5.95 -8.41 -14.66
N TYR A 93 -4.88 -7.79 -14.15
CA TYR A 93 -4.79 -6.33 -14.07
C TYR A 93 -4.73 -5.64 -15.44
N PHE A 94 -4.22 -6.34 -16.47
CA PHE A 94 -4.11 -5.81 -17.84
C PHE A 94 -5.35 -6.07 -18.72
N LEU A 95 -6.32 -6.86 -18.23
CA LEU A 95 -7.59 -7.14 -18.94
C LEU A 95 -8.72 -6.14 -18.59
N ALA A 96 -8.37 -4.93 -18.14
CA ALA A 96 -9.33 -3.89 -17.75
C ALA A 96 -10.36 -3.52 -18.85
N GLY A 97 -10.10 -3.88 -20.12
CA GLY A 97 -11.04 -3.70 -21.24
C GLY A 97 -12.37 -4.43 -21.09
N ASN A 98 -12.43 -5.53 -20.32
CA ASN A 98 -13.68 -6.26 -20.05
C ASN A 98 -14.47 -5.70 -18.85
N LEU A 99 -13.91 -4.72 -18.12
CA LEU A 99 -14.47 -4.26 -16.84
C LEU A 99 -15.72 -3.35 -17.02
N ALA A 100 -15.86 -2.74 -18.20
CA ALA A 100 -16.97 -1.85 -18.51
C ALA A 100 -18.33 -2.59 -18.48
N ASP A 101 -18.36 -3.84 -18.94
CA ASP A 101 -19.57 -4.68 -18.97
C ASP A 101 -19.99 -5.18 -17.58
N PHE A 102 -19.11 -5.08 -16.56
CA PHE A 102 -19.35 -5.57 -15.19
C PHE A 102 -19.45 -4.45 -14.14
N MET A 103 -19.51 -3.17 -14.54
CA MET A 103 -19.59 -2.06 -13.57
C MET A 103 -20.80 -2.16 -12.63
N GLY A 104 -21.93 -2.70 -13.09
CA GLY A 104 -23.13 -2.88 -12.26
C GLY A 104 -22.91 -3.80 -11.04
N SER A 105 -22.21 -4.93 -11.22
CA SER A 105 -21.86 -5.84 -10.11
C SER A 105 -20.73 -5.31 -9.24
N VAL A 106 -19.85 -4.49 -9.81
CA VAL A 106 -18.79 -3.76 -9.09
C VAL A 106 -19.44 -2.79 -8.10
N TYR A 107 -20.36 -1.93 -8.51
CA TYR A 107 -21.07 -1.00 -7.60
C TYR A 107 -21.82 -1.73 -6.48
N ALA A 108 -22.43 -2.88 -6.76
CA ALA A 108 -23.17 -3.66 -5.77
C ALA A 108 -22.28 -4.28 -4.67
N SER A 109 -20.98 -4.48 -4.95
CA SER A 109 -20.05 -5.11 -4.01
C SER A 109 -19.23 -4.10 -3.18
N VAL A 110 -19.39 -2.80 -3.44
CA VAL A 110 -18.77 -1.72 -2.67
C VAL A 110 -19.48 -1.61 -1.32
N ARG A 111 -18.71 -1.68 -0.23
CA ARG A 111 -19.21 -1.47 1.13
C ARG A 111 -18.95 -0.02 1.56
N TRP A 112 -19.74 0.48 2.50
CA TRP A 112 -19.55 1.81 3.09
C TRP A 112 -18.13 2.04 3.64
N CYS A 113 -17.51 1.00 4.20
CA CYS A 113 -16.14 1.04 4.71
C CYS A 113 -15.11 1.35 3.62
N ASP A 114 -15.38 1.02 2.36
CA ASP A 114 -14.46 1.28 1.24
C ASP A 114 -14.39 2.79 0.92
N GLY A 115 -15.43 3.56 1.28
CA GLY A 115 -15.43 5.02 1.19
C GLY A 115 -14.37 5.69 2.08
N LEU A 116 -13.86 5.00 3.09
CA LEU A 116 -12.77 5.50 3.95
C LEU A 116 -11.48 5.73 3.16
N PHE A 117 -11.20 4.90 2.14
CA PHE A 117 -10.03 5.10 1.27
C PHE A 117 -10.10 6.45 0.57
N LEU A 118 -11.24 6.74 -0.07
CA LEU A 118 -11.46 8.01 -0.75
C LEU A 118 -11.46 9.20 0.23
N ALA A 119 -12.04 9.03 1.42
CA ALA A 119 -12.01 10.04 2.47
C ALA A 119 -10.57 10.39 2.92
N MET A 120 -9.68 9.39 3.06
CA MET A 120 -8.26 9.62 3.35
C MET A 120 -7.56 10.40 2.24
N THR A 121 -7.88 10.14 0.97
CA THR A 121 -7.33 10.86 -0.18
C THR A 121 -7.78 12.32 -0.19
N LEU A 122 -9.07 12.56 0.02
CA LEU A 122 -9.62 13.92 0.15
C LEU A 122 -9.02 14.65 1.36
N GLY A 123 -8.86 13.98 2.49
CA GLY A 123 -8.20 14.52 3.68
C GLY A 123 -6.75 14.95 3.42
N LEU A 124 -5.99 14.14 2.68
CA LEU A 124 -4.62 14.48 2.29
C LEU A 124 -4.59 15.68 1.34
N LEU A 125 -5.47 15.74 0.34
CA LEU A 125 -5.58 16.88 -0.58
C LEU A 125 -6.00 18.16 0.15
N PHE A 126 -6.92 18.06 1.09
CA PHE A 126 -7.33 19.18 1.93
C PHE A 126 -6.17 19.65 2.82
N TYR A 127 -5.48 18.74 3.50
CA TYR A 127 -4.32 19.06 4.34
C TYR A 127 -3.21 19.75 3.52
N THR A 128 -2.90 19.20 2.36
CA THR A 128 -1.82 19.71 1.50
C THR A 128 -2.19 21.00 0.78
N SER A 129 -3.47 21.26 0.52
CA SER A 129 -3.92 22.56 -0.02
C SER A 129 -3.88 23.67 1.03
N ARG A 130 -4.16 23.36 2.31
CA ARG A 130 -4.16 24.34 3.41
C ARG A 130 -2.79 24.56 4.05
N TYR A 131 -1.96 23.52 4.12
CA TYR A 131 -0.72 23.53 4.89
C TYR A 131 0.51 23.08 4.10
N GLY A 132 0.37 22.80 2.80
CA GLY A 132 1.46 22.34 1.95
C GLY A 132 2.46 23.45 1.66
N ASP A 133 3.56 23.48 2.42
CA ASP A 133 4.72 24.29 2.08
C ASP A 133 5.50 23.64 0.92
N LEU A 134 5.21 24.11 -0.29
CA LEU A 134 5.90 23.71 -1.53
C LEU A 134 7.31 24.34 -1.65
N ARG A 135 7.58 25.37 -0.82
CA ARG A 135 8.82 26.15 -0.85
C ARG A 135 9.84 25.51 0.10
N SER A 136 10.77 24.75 -0.47
CA SER A 136 11.82 24.08 0.28
C SER A 136 13.18 24.31 -0.38
N SER A 137 14.19 24.66 0.44
CA SER A 137 15.56 24.89 -0.01
C SER A 137 16.18 23.65 -0.66
N ARG A 138 17.12 23.85 -1.59
CA ARG A 138 17.84 22.75 -2.27
C ARG A 138 18.55 21.83 -1.26
N SER A 139 19.09 22.40 -0.17
CA SER A 139 19.71 21.65 0.93
C SER A 139 18.70 20.74 1.65
N GLU A 140 17.51 21.27 1.94
CA GLU A 140 16.41 20.54 2.58
C GLU A 140 15.93 19.35 1.73
N THR A 141 15.95 19.51 0.40
CA THR A 141 15.55 18.46 -0.54
C THR A 141 16.53 17.31 -0.56
N LYS A 142 17.84 17.60 -0.63
CA LYS A 142 18.89 16.58 -0.54
C LYS A 142 18.79 15.82 0.77
N ARG A 143 18.62 16.53 1.90
CA ARG A 143 18.46 15.91 3.21
C ARG A 143 17.26 14.96 3.23
N ARG A 144 16.10 15.38 2.71
CA ARG A 144 14.90 14.54 2.62
C ARG A 144 15.12 13.33 1.73
N ALA A 145 15.72 13.49 0.55
CA ALA A 145 16.00 12.37 -0.34
C ALA A 145 16.90 11.32 0.34
N VAL A 146 17.93 11.75 1.08
CA VAL A 146 18.79 10.86 1.87
C VAL A 146 18.00 10.13 2.96
N TRP A 147 17.13 10.82 3.71
CA TRP A 147 16.29 10.17 4.71
C TRP A 147 15.32 9.14 4.11
N PHE A 148 14.71 9.45 2.97
CA PHE A 148 13.83 8.50 2.26
C PHE A 148 14.62 7.29 1.75
N ALA A 149 15.79 7.50 1.15
CA ALA A 149 16.65 6.42 0.68
C ALA A 149 17.16 5.54 1.82
N ALA A 150 17.57 6.15 2.95
CA ALA A 150 17.98 5.42 4.14
C ALA A 150 16.82 4.62 4.74
N GLY A 151 15.62 5.21 4.84
CA GLY A 151 14.42 4.52 5.30
C GLY A 151 14.06 3.32 4.41
N PHE A 152 14.10 3.51 3.10
CA PHE A 152 13.86 2.43 2.13
C PHE A 152 14.89 1.31 2.29
N LEU A 153 16.18 1.64 2.35
CA LEU A 153 17.25 0.67 2.52
C LEU A 153 17.10 -0.12 3.81
N ILE A 154 16.76 0.54 4.93
CA ILE A 154 16.51 -0.11 6.22
C ILE A 154 15.35 -1.10 6.10
N CYS A 155 14.23 -0.71 5.47
CA CYS A 155 13.11 -1.61 5.27
C CYS A 155 13.51 -2.85 4.44
N VAL A 156 14.23 -2.65 3.34
CA VAL A 156 14.67 -3.76 2.46
C VAL A 156 15.65 -4.68 3.19
N VAL A 157 16.67 -4.13 3.85
CA VAL A 157 17.67 -4.93 4.59
C VAL A 157 17.01 -5.67 5.74
N ALA A 158 16.09 -5.04 6.47
CA ALA A 158 15.35 -5.70 7.55
C ALA A 158 14.47 -6.83 7.02
N THR A 159 13.76 -6.64 5.90
CA THR A 159 12.97 -7.70 5.26
C THR A 159 13.88 -8.85 4.82
N VAL A 160 14.98 -8.59 4.10
CA VAL A 160 15.92 -9.63 3.66
C VAL A 160 16.58 -10.35 4.85
N GLY A 161 16.94 -9.62 5.90
CA GLY A 161 17.54 -10.19 7.10
C GLY A 161 16.57 -11.11 7.85
N LEU A 162 15.31 -10.70 8.00
CA LEU A 162 14.27 -11.52 8.64
C LEU A 162 13.95 -12.77 7.82
N THR A 163 13.88 -12.66 6.51
CA THR A 163 13.59 -13.80 5.62
C THR A 163 14.75 -14.78 5.56
N PHE A 164 15.99 -14.28 5.58
CA PHE A 164 17.19 -15.13 5.63
C PHE A 164 17.33 -15.85 6.98
N ALA A 165 17.08 -15.15 8.10
CA ALA A 165 17.07 -15.75 9.45
C ALA A 165 16.01 -16.86 9.61
N ARG A 166 14.96 -16.82 8.77
CA ARG A 166 13.85 -17.77 8.75
C ARG A 166 13.99 -18.87 7.68
N GLY A 167 15.12 -18.92 6.97
CA GLY A 167 15.46 -19.97 6.01
C GLY A 167 14.83 -19.82 4.62
N GLY A 168 14.42 -18.61 4.26
CA GLY A 168 13.77 -18.27 2.98
C GLY A 168 12.25 -18.05 3.11
N PHE A 169 11.70 -17.18 2.27
CA PHE A 169 10.28 -16.80 2.28
C PHE A 169 9.37 -18.04 2.11
N GLN A 170 9.76 -18.94 1.22
CA GLN A 170 9.02 -20.16 0.86
C GLN A 170 9.07 -21.26 1.94
N ARG A 171 10.23 -21.47 2.60
CA ARG A 171 10.41 -22.56 3.59
C ARG A 171 9.82 -22.25 4.96
N SER A 172 9.81 -20.98 5.39
CA SER A 172 9.06 -20.59 6.60
C SER A 172 7.55 -20.57 6.38
N TYR A 173 7.13 -20.57 5.11
CA TYR A 173 5.75 -20.54 4.66
C TYR A 173 5.12 -21.94 4.55
N GLU A 174 5.79 -22.88 3.86
CA GLU A 174 5.34 -24.29 3.74
C GLU A 174 5.16 -24.98 5.09
N LYS A 175 5.97 -24.60 6.09
CA LYS A 175 5.88 -25.16 7.45
C LYS A 175 4.67 -24.68 8.26
N ARG A 176 3.95 -23.64 7.84
CA ARG A 176 2.92 -22.99 8.68
C ARG A 176 1.49 -23.03 8.13
N ASN A 177 1.26 -23.09 6.83
CA ASN A 177 -0.10 -22.98 6.28
C ASN A 177 -0.34 -23.96 5.11
N THR A 178 -1.43 -24.71 5.19
CA THR A 178 -1.95 -25.59 4.12
C THR A 178 -2.78 -24.86 3.06
N CYS A 179 -3.17 -23.60 3.30
CA CYS A 179 -3.88 -22.75 2.35
C CYS A 179 -3.19 -21.39 2.22
N ALA A 180 -2.73 -21.08 1.00
CA ALA A 180 -1.88 -19.93 0.69
C ALA A 180 -2.59 -18.56 0.76
N THR A 181 -3.91 -18.57 0.65
CA THR A 181 -4.75 -17.42 0.27
C THR A 181 -5.22 -16.48 1.39
N PRO A 182 -5.35 -16.87 2.68
CA PRO A 182 -5.79 -15.93 3.72
C PRO A 182 -4.64 -15.29 4.52
N THR A 183 -3.38 -15.62 4.24
CA THR A 183 -2.23 -15.15 5.05
C THR A 183 -1.60 -13.87 4.51
N PHE A 184 -1.74 -13.60 3.21
CA PHE A 184 -1.11 -12.45 2.57
C PHE A 184 -2.16 -11.49 2.02
N THR A 185 -1.97 -10.21 2.31
CA THR A 185 -2.56 -9.14 1.50
C THR A 185 -1.86 -9.06 0.15
N VAL A 186 -2.41 -8.32 -0.81
CA VAL A 186 -2.00 -8.28 -2.24
C VAL A 186 -0.48 -8.30 -2.46
N PHE A 187 0.28 -7.54 -1.66
CA PHE A 187 1.73 -7.45 -1.79
C PHE A 187 2.49 -8.71 -1.35
N GLY A 188 1.99 -9.45 -0.34
CA GLY A 188 2.59 -10.72 0.08
C GLY A 188 2.35 -11.83 -0.94
N THR A 189 1.19 -11.83 -1.61
CA THR A 189 0.88 -12.75 -2.72
C THR A 189 1.81 -12.49 -3.91
N LEU A 190 2.07 -11.22 -4.25
CA LEU A 190 3.04 -10.86 -5.29
C LEU A 190 4.45 -11.31 -4.93
N CYS A 191 4.90 -11.13 -3.68
CA CYS A 191 6.22 -11.61 -3.26
C CYS A 191 6.34 -13.14 -3.27
N TYR A 192 5.24 -13.89 -3.06
CA TYR A 192 5.22 -15.35 -3.15
C TYR A 192 5.25 -15.86 -4.59
N GLU A 193 4.57 -15.19 -5.53
CA GLU A 193 4.59 -15.60 -6.96
C GLU A 193 5.96 -15.39 -7.63
N PHE A 194 6.79 -14.47 -7.13
CA PHE A 194 8.09 -14.13 -7.70
C PHE A 194 9.31 -14.64 -6.90
N GLY A 195 9.10 -15.33 -5.77
CA GLY A 195 10.16 -15.82 -4.87
C GLY A 195 10.28 -17.33 -4.86
#